data_AF-A0A9E4CDR1-F1
#
_entry.id   AF-A0A9E4CDR1-F1
#
_cell.length_a   1.000
_cell.length_b   1.000
_cell.length_c   1.000
_cell.angle_alpha   90.00
_cell.angle_beta   90.00
_cell.angle_gamma   90.00
#
_symmetry.space_group_name_H-M   'P 1'
#
loop_
_entity.id
_entity.type
_entity.pdbx_description
1 polymer ?
#
loop_
_entity_poly.entity_id
_entity_poly.type
_entity_poly.pdbx_seq_one_letter_code
_entity_poly.pdbx_strand_id
1 'polypeptide(L)'
;CDLYPIHWSQLASMARFENVSSTVLTNYQIVYQRSAAAAQRLGQLAEELRTGLQPAARPLMVYKAQSYLQRAGYPLYLLRQQAAAGHVLACIQQAQRIVGIVAHCLAIFNQQVVDTRKLYQILMLPHLPTTFATTVARITNATEPETLLKGCEALLDATHALLLAAQRQLADPSVTYATALGAGYPELKGDLQHMLLACERHDRFALKRLLVSLYHELALAIAYAETGIRYTTFNSLADYEQNFVARGFPALLPPVETQNFEEVHARCLAFDAHLQTFLLDRGVNLYTFATLEELRQHLALPTRERI
;
A
#
# COMPACT_ATOMS: atom_id res chain seq x y z
N CYS A 1 17.58 -35.68 -14.38
CA CYS A 1 16.21 -35.14 -14.53
C CYS A 1 15.70 -34.96 -13.12
N ASP A 2 15.44 -33.72 -12.72
CA ASP A 2 14.94 -33.45 -11.38
C ASP A 2 13.41 -33.44 -11.41
N LEU A 3 12.78 -34.27 -10.58
CA LEU A 3 11.32 -34.38 -10.48
C LEU A 3 10.87 -33.70 -9.19
N TYR A 4 10.04 -32.67 -9.32
CA TYR A 4 9.51 -31.91 -8.18
C TYR A 4 7.99 -32.00 -8.15
N PRO A 5 7.38 -32.62 -7.12
CA PRO A 5 5.95 -32.53 -6.92
C PRO A 5 5.59 -31.11 -6.50
N ILE A 6 4.69 -30.45 -7.24
CA ILE A 6 4.22 -29.10 -6.94
C ILE A 6 2.70 -29.14 -6.75
N HIS A 7 2.23 -28.66 -5.60
CA HIS A 7 0.81 -28.54 -5.33
C HIS A 7 0.18 -27.40 -6.15
N TRP A 8 -1.10 -27.53 -6.50
CA TRP A 8 -1.81 -26.51 -7.29
C TRP A 8 -1.82 -25.12 -6.67
N SER A 9 -1.89 -25.01 -5.34
CA SER A 9 -1.81 -23.72 -4.64
C SER A 9 -0.47 -23.02 -4.87
N GLN A 10 0.61 -23.78 -4.97
CA GLN A 10 1.94 -23.26 -5.23
C GLN A 10 2.05 -22.75 -6.68
N LEU A 11 1.49 -23.47 -7.65
CA LEU A 11 1.41 -22.99 -9.04
C LEU A 11 0.55 -21.72 -9.15
N ALA A 12 -0.57 -21.65 -8.43
CA ALA A 12 -1.39 -20.44 -8.38
C ALA A 12 -0.63 -19.24 -7.79
N SER A 13 0.15 -19.46 -6.72
CA SER A 13 1.01 -18.45 -6.13
C SER A 13 2.09 -17.97 -7.12
N MET A 14 2.70 -18.88 -7.89
CA MET A 14 3.65 -18.53 -8.97
C MET A 14 3.00 -17.72 -10.09
N ALA A 15 1.77 -18.06 -10.51
CA ALA A 15 1.03 -17.32 -11.52
C ALA A 15 0.73 -15.87 -11.09
N ARG A 16 0.53 -15.66 -9.79
CA ARG A 16 0.23 -14.36 -9.17
C ARG A 16 1.47 -13.55 -8.78
N PHE A 17 2.66 -14.05 -9.13
CA PHE A 17 3.97 -13.53 -8.72
C PHE A 17 4.21 -13.47 -7.20
N GLU A 18 3.55 -14.33 -6.43
CA GLU A 18 3.78 -14.42 -4.98
C GLU A 18 4.98 -15.31 -4.65
N ASN A 19 5.52 -16.03 -5.64
CA ASN A 19 6.66 -16.93 -5.53
C ASN A 19 7.68 -16.75 -6.68
N VAL A 20 8.97 -17.01 -6.39
CA VAL A 20 10.14 -16.77 -7.25
C VAL A 20 10.29 -17.69 -8.47
N SER A 21 9.43 -18.70 -8.64
CA SER A 21 9.61 -19.76 -9.66
C SER A 21 8.57 -19.74 -10.79
N SER A 22 8.16 -18.55 -11.25
CA SER A 22 7.14 -18.44 -12.31
C SER A 22 7.60 -18.95 -13.68
N THR A 23 8.89 -19.23 -13.88
CA THR A 23 9.43 -19.81 -15.13
C THR A 23 8.81 -21.16 -15.49
N VAL A 24 8.37 -21.93 -14.50
CA VAL A 24 7.70 -23.23 -14.71
C VAL A 24 6.39 -23.06 -15.48
N LEU A 25 5.73 -21.89 -15.38
CA LEU A 25 4.47 -21.61 -16.07
C LEU A 25 4.67 -20.95 -17.44
N THR A 26 5.87 -20.44 -17.74
CA THR A 26 6.17 -19.85 -19.06
C THR A 26 6.71 -20.88 -20.04
N ASN A 27 7.47 -21.86 -19.57
CA ASN A 27 8.10 -22.89 -20.41
C ASN A 27 7.75 -24.29 -19.89
N TYR A 28 6.64 -24.86 -20.36
CA TYR A 28 6.22 -26.21 -20.00
C TYR A 28 5.70 -27.01 -21.19
N GLN A 29 5.78 -28.33 -21.05
CA GLN A 29 5.13 -29.30 -21.92
C GLN A 29 4.38 -30.31 -21.05
N ILE A 30 3.10 -30.55 -21.37
CA ILE A 30 2.32 -31.57 -20.68
C ILE A 30 2.72 -32.94 -21.26
N VAL A 31 3.49 -33.70 -20.48
CA VAL A 31 3.87 -35.07 -20.82
C VAL A 31 2.85 -36.11 -20.35
N TYR A 32 2.07 -35.77 -19.31
CA TYR A 32 0.98 -36.59 -18.77
C TYR A 32 -0.08 -35.70 -18.11
N GLN A 33 -1.35 -36.07 -18.28
CA GLN A 33 -2.47 -35.47 -17.57
C GLN A 33 -3.50 -36.53 -17.19
N ARG A 34 -4.04 -36.45 -15.96
CA ARG A 34 -5.11 -37.36 -15.52
C ARG A 34 -6.46 -37.03 -16.17
N SER A 35 -6.70 -35.77 -16.50
CA SER A 35 -7.96 -35.28 -17.07
C SER A 35 -7.76 -34.00 -17.86
N ALA A 36 -8.69 -33.69 -18.78
CA ALA A 36 -8.69 -32.44 -19.54
C ALA A 36 -8.81 -31.20 -18.63
N ALA A 37 -9.57 -31.31 -17.53
CA ALA A 37 -9.72 -30.25 -16.54
C ALA A 37 -8.39 -29.86 -15.87
N ALA A 38 -7.50 -30.83 -15.62
CA ALA A 38 -6.17 -30.55 -15.07
C ALA A 38 -5.30 -29.76 -16.06
N ALA A 39 -5.37 -30.11 -17.35
CA ALA A 39 -4.66 -29.40 -18.41
C ALA A 39 -5.17 -27.96 -18.57
N GLN A 40 -6.50 -27.79 -18.57
CA GLN A 40 -7.15 -26.48 -18.63
C GLN A 40 -6.75 -25.61 -17.44
N ARG A 41 -6.74 -26.17 -16.22
CA ARG A 41 -6.31 -25.44 -15.01
C ARG A 41 -4.87 -24.95 -15.12
N LEU A 42 -3.94 -25.78 -15.61
CA LEU A 42 -2.56 -25.35 -15.84
C LEU A 42 -2.49 -24.23 -16.90
N GLY A 43 -3.26 -24.36 -17.99
CA GLY A 43 -3.36 -23.35 -19.03
C GLY A 43 -3.86 -22.00 -18.52
N GLN A 44 -4.88 -22.00 -17.65
CA GLN A 44 -5.41 -20.78 -17.01
C GLN A 44 -4.36 -20.09 -16.13
N LEU A 45 -3.59 -20.85 -15.35
CA LEU A 45 -2.51 -20.28 -14.52
C LEU A 45 -1.40 -19.67 -15.38
N ALA A 46 -1.04 -20.32 -16.49
CA ALA A 46 -0.08 -19.76 -17.43
C ALA A 46 -0.60 -18.47 -18.11
N GLU A 47 -1.89 -18.41 -18.43
CA GLU A 47 -2.52 -17.21 -19.00
C GLU A 47 -2.62 -16.06 -17.98
N GLU A 48 -2.96 -16.36 -16.72
CA GLU A 48 -2.96 -15.38 -15.61
C GLU A 48 -1.56 -14.74 -15.47
N LEU A 49 -0.50 -15.56 -15.51
CA LEU A 49 0.87 -15.07 -15.51
C LEU A 49 1.15 -14.18 -16.74
N ARG A 50 0.82 -14.64 -17.95
CA ARG A 50 1.05 -13.88 -19.20
C ARG A 50 0.32 -12.54 -19.21
N THR A 51 -0.90 -12.49 -18.68
CA THR A 51 -1.68 -11.26 -18.52
C THR A 51 -0.92 -10.27 -17.64
N GLY A 52 -0.35 -10.73 -16.53
CA GLY A 52 0.48 -9.91 -15.65
C GLY A 52 1.80 -9.43 -16.26
N LEU A 53 2.30 -10.10 -17.30
CA LEU A 53 3.48 -9.70 -18.07
C LEU A 53 3.19 -8.63 -19.14
N GLN A 54 1.92 -8.36 -19.45
CA GLN A 54 1.57 -7.36 -20.46
C GLN A 54 1.72 -5.92 -19.92
N PRO A 55 2.10 -4.94 -20.76
CA PRO A 55 2.21 -3.53 -20.34
C PRO A 55 0.91 -2.97 -19.73
N ALA A 56 -0.26 -3.45 -20.16
CA ALA A 56 -1.55 -3.03 -19.61
C ALA A 56 -1.72 -3.39 -18.11
N ALA A 57 -1.02 -4.41 -17.61
CA ALA A 57 -1.03 -4.79 -16.20
C ALA A 57 -0.11 -3.94 -15.31
N ARG A 58 0.58 -2.94 -15.88
CA ARG A 58 1.55 -2.08 -15.19
C ARG A 58 1.03 -1.53 -13.85
N PRO A 59 -0.18 -0.95 -13.74
CA PRO A 59 -0.67 -0.42 -12.47
C PRO A 59 -0.77 -1.50 -11.37
N LEU A 60 -1.31 -2.67 -11.72
CA LEU A 60 -1.42 -3.80 -10.81
C LEU A 60 -0.05 -4.33 -10.38
N MET A 61 0.92 -4.37 -11.29
CA MET A 61 2.26 -4.89 -11.01
C MET A 61 3.08 -3.95 -10.13
N VAL A 62 2.93 -2.63 -10.28
CA VAL A 62 3.53 -1.66 -9.34
C VAL A 62 2.97 -1.87 -7.93
N TYR A 63 1.65 -1.99 -7.78
CA TYR A 63 1.02 -2.25 -6.48
C TYR A 63 1.46 -3.60 -5.87
N LYS A 64 1.53 -4.66 -6.69
CA LYS A 64 2.04 -5.96 -6.24
C LYS A 64 3.50 -5.89 -5.79
N ALA A 65 4.37 -5.16 -6.51
CA ALA A 65 5.76 -4.98 -6.13
C ALA A 65 5.88 -4.24 -4.79
N GLN A 66 5.10 -3.17 -4.59
CA GLN A 66 5.02 -2.44 -3.31
C GLN A 66 4.62 -3.34 -2.15
N SER A 67 3.53 -4.10 -2.32
CA SER A 67 3.06 -5.07 -1.33
C SER A 67 4.10 -6.16 -1.05
N TYR A 68 4.81 -6.62 -2.07
CA TYR A 68 5.87 -7.62 -1.91
C TYR A 68 7.08 -7.07 -1.13
N LEU A 69 7.48 -5.82 -1.38
CA LEU A 69 8.60 -5.18 -0.67
C LEU A 69 8.34 -5.07 0.84
N GLN A 70 7.09 -4.83 1.26
CA GLN A 70 6.72 -4.76 2.68
C GLN A 70 7.08 -6.04 3.46
N ARG A 71 7.22 -7.19 2.79
CA ARG A 71 7.68 -8.46 3.40
C ARG A 71 9.10 -8.37 3.97
N ALA A 72 9.89 -7.36 3.59
CA ALA A 72 11.22 -7.12 4.14
C ALA A 72 11.21 -6.55 5.56
N GLY A 73 10.06 -6.09 6.08
CA GLY A 73 9.97 -5.47 7.41
C GLY A 73 10.44 -6.37 8.55
N TYR A 74 9.96 -7.62 8.60
CA TYR A 74 10.37 -8.55 9.66
C TYR A 74 11.83 -9.02 9.54
N PRO A 75 12.35 -9.39 8.35
CA PRO A 75 13.79 -9.63 8.17
C PRO A 75 14.67 -8.43 8.58
N LEU A 76 14.27 -7.20 8.27
CA LEU A 76 15.00 -5.99 8.67
C LEU A 76 15.00 -5.81 10.19
N TYR A 77 13.84 -6.02 10.85
CA TYR A 77 13.75 -6.01 12.30
C TYR A 77 14.70 -7.03 12.94
N LEU A 78 14.71 -8.27 12.45
CA LEU A 78 15.65 -9.30 12.93
C LEU A 78 17.10 -8.90 12.67
N LEU A 79 17.42 -8.39 11.48
CA LEU A 79 18.78 -7.94 11.15
C LEU A 79 19.26 -6.87 12.13
N ARG A 80 18.43 -5.88 12.49
CA ARG A 80 18.76 -4.86 13.49
C ARG A 80 19.09 -5.45 14.86
N GLN A 81 18.27 -6.40 15.33
CA GLN A 81 18.51 -7.07 16.60
C GLN A 81 19.83 -7.88 16.59
N GLN A 82 20.04 -8.64 15.51
CA GLN A 82 21.23 -9.49 15.39
C GLN A 82 22.50 -8.68 15.18
N ALA A 83 22.42 -7.53 14.50
CA ALA A 83 23.53 -6.62 14.35
C ALA A 83 23.95 -6.00 15.68
N ALA A 84 22.98 -5.58 16.50
CA ALA A 84 23.24 -5.10 17.86
C ALA A 84 23.86 -6.18 18.76
N ALA A 85 23.49 -7.45 18.55
CA ALA A 85 24.07 -8.60 19.26
C ALA A 85 25.40 -9.10 18.68
N GLY A 86 25.89 -8.55 17.56
CA GLY A 86 27.10 -9.00 16.88
C GLY A 86 27.01 -10.38 16.21
N HIS A 87 25.80 -10.93 16.01
CA HIS A 87 25.62 -12.28 15.49
C HIS A 87 25.77 -12.34 13.96
N VAL A 88 26.99 -12.53 13.48
CA VAL A 88 27.36 -12.49 12.05
C VAL A 88 26.50 -13.40 11.16
N LEU A 89 26.41 -14.70 11.46
CA LEU A 89 25.69 -15.65 10.59
C LEU A 89 24.19 -15.31 10.44
N ALA A 90 23.54 -14.92 11.54
CA ALA A 90 22.14 -14.50 11.53
C ALA A 90 21.96 -13.21 10.71
N CYS A 91 22.91 -12.28 10.77
CA CYS A 91 22.90 -11.08 9.94
C CYS A 91 23.01 -11.43 8.44
N ILE A 92 23.95 -12.31 8.07
CA ILE A 92 24.10 -12.79 6.68
C ILE A 92 22.80 -13.43 6.20
N GLN A 93 22.18 -14.30 7.00
CA GLN A 93 20.92 -14.96 6.65
C GLN A 93 19.81 -13.94 6.37
N GLN A 94 19.60 -12.96 7.25
CA GLN A 94 18.56 -11.95 7.06
C GLN A 94 18.88 -11.02 5.89
N ALA A 95 20.15 -10.64 5.69
CA ALA A 95 20.58 -9.82 4.56
C ALA A 95 20.30 -10.52 3.22
N GLN A 96 20.63 -11.82 3.10
CA GLN A 96 20.33 -12.60 1.90
C GLN A 96 18.81 -12.73 1.66
N ARG A 97 18.02 -12.86 2.73
CA ARG A 97 16.56 -12.86 2.63
C ARG A 97 16.02 -11.52 2.11
N ILE A 98 16.55 -10.39 2.58
CA ILE A 98 16.17 -9.05 2.09
C ILE A 98 16.55 -8.90 0.62
N VAL A 99 17.78 -9.28 0.23
CA VAL A 99 18.23 -9.24 -1.17
C VAL A 99 17.29 -10.07 -2.06
N GLY A 100 16.90 -11.28 -1.63
CA GLY A 100 15.94 -12.11 -2.36
C GLY A 100 14.55 -11.49 -2.49
N ILE A 101 14.06 -10.82 -1.44
CA ILE A 101 12.79 -10.07 -1.48
C ILE A 101 12.87 -8.93 -2.49
N VAL A 102 13.94 -8.14 -2.45
CA VAL A 102 14.15 -7.01 -3.38
C VAL A 102 14.30 -7.50 -4.82
N ALA A 103 15.07 -8.57 -5.06
CA ALA A 103 15.23 -9.14 -6.40
C ALA A 103 13.89 -9.60 -6.98
N HIS A 104 13.05 -10.27 -6.19
CA HIS A 104 11.72 -10.68 -6.63
C HIS A 104 10.77 -9.50 -6.82
N CYS A 105 10.79 -8.54 -5.90
CA CYS A 105 10.06 -7.29 -6.04
C CYS A 105 10.40 -6.57 -7.36
N LEU A 106 11.69 -6.50 -7.72
CA LEU A 106 12.15 -5.91 -8.98
C LEU A 106 11.72 -6.74 -10.18
N ALA A 107 11.65 -8.08 -10.09
CA ALA A 107 11.11 -8.91 -11.17
C ALA A 107 9.61 -8.62 -11.41
N ILE A 108 8.80 -8.54 -10.35
CA ILE A 108 7.38 -8.14 -10.41
C ILE A 108 7.27 -6.75 -11.03
N PHE A 109 8.04 -5.80 -10.50
CA PHE A 109 8.04 -4.43 -10.96
C PHE A 109 8.39 -4.34 -12.44
N ASN A 110 9.37 -5.09 -12.93
CA ASN A 110 9.74 -5.07 -14.33
C ASN A 110 8.83 -5.92 -15.22
N GLN A 111 7.83 -6.61 -14.64
CA GLN A 111 6.95 -7.55 -15.34
C GLN A 111 7.77 -8.61 -16.11
N GLN A 112 8.81 -9.14 -15.47
CA GLN A 112 9.73 -10.12 -16.05
C GLN A 112 9.78 -11.39 -15.19
N VAL A 113 9.88 -12.53 -15.86
CA VAL A 113 10.07 -13.82 -15.21
C VAL A 113 11.56 -14.15 -15.23
N VAL A 114 12.23 -13.98 -14.09
CA VAL A 114 13.66 -14.24 -13.92
C VAL A 114 13.92 -15.15 -12.73
N ASP A 115 15.00 -15.92 -12.78
CA ASP A 115 15.48 -16.68 -11.63
C ASP A 115 16.21 -15.73 -10.67
N THR A 116 15.56 -15.36 -9.57
CA THR A 116 16.08 -14.39 -8.60
C THR A 116 17.30 -14.88 -7.82
N ARG A 117 17.67 -16.15 -7.96
CA ARG A 117 18.92 -16.72 -7.42
C ARG A 117 20.12 -16.40 -8.32
N LYS A 118 19.88 -15.97 -9.56
CA LYS A 118 20.91 -15.67 -10.56
C LYS A 118 21.05 -14.16 -10.73
N LEU A 119 22.00 -13.56 -10.02
CA LEU A 119 22.21 -12.11 -10.01
C LEU A 119 22.30 -11.50 -11.42
N TYR A 120 22.99 -12.15 -12.36
CA TYR A 120 23.12 -11.66 -13.73
C TYR A 120 21.76 -11.45 -14.43
N GLN A 121 20.73 -12.27 -14.14
CA GLN A 121 19.40 -12.09 -14.72
C GLN A 121 18.70 -10.87 -14.12
N ILE A 122 18.89 -10.62 -12.83
CA ILE A 122 18.35 -9.43 -12.16
C ILE A 122 19.00 -8.16 -12.70
N LEU A 123 20.32 -8.19 -12.94
CA LEU A 123 21.06 -7.07 -13.50
C LEU A 123 20.67 -6.73 -14.95
N MET A 124 19.97 -7.63 -15.65
CA MET A 124 19.42 -7.38 -16.99
C MET A 124 18.01 -6.78 -16.97
N LEU A 125 17.40 -6.59 -15.80
CA LEU A 125 16.09 -5.93 -15.71
C LEU A 125 16.19 -4.45 -16.14
N PRO A 126 15.20 -3.93 -16.88
CA PRO A 126 15.29 -2.59 -17.47
C PRO A 126 15.22 -1.46 -16.43
N HIS A 127 14.56 -1.68 -15.30
CA HIS A 127 14.41 -0.68 -14.24
C HIS A 127 14.95 -1.22 -12.92
N LEU A 128 16.12 -0.69 -12.53
CA LEU A 128 16.80 -0.98 -11.28
C LEU A 128 17.16 0.34 -10.58
N PRO A 129 17.28 0.34 -9.24
CA PRO A 129 17.93 1.45 -8.55
C PRO A 129 19.36 1.66 -9.09
N THR A 130 19.78 2.91 -9.28
CA THR A 130 21.09 3.24 -9.89
C THR A 130 22.27 2.59 -9.16
N THR A 131 22.16 2.40 -7.84
CA THR A 131 23.19 1.79 -6.98
C THR A 131 22.96 0.30 -6.71
N PHE A 132 22.03 -0.35 -7.41
CA PHE A 132 21.62 -1.72 -7.10
C PHE A 132 22.80 -2.70 -7.13
N ALA A 133 23.54 -2.74 -8.25
CA ALA A 133 24.63 -3.70 -8.43
C ALA A 133 25.74 -3.52 -7.38
N THR A 134 26.15 -2.29 -7.12
CA THR A 134 27.21 -1.97 -6.14
C THR A 134 26.74 -2.26 -4.72
N THR A 135 25.47 -1.98 -4.39
CA THR A 135 24.90 -2.25 -3.08
C THR A 135 24.79 -3.75 -2.80
N VAL A 136 24.30 -4.54 -3.77
CA VAL A 136 24.22 -6.00 -3.64
C VAL A 136 25.61 -6.61 -3.52
N ALA A 137 26.58 -6.18 -4.34
CA ALA A 137 27.96 -6.66 -4.23
C ALA A 137 28.56 -6.36 -2.85
N ARG A 138 28.30 -5.18 -2.29
CA ARG A 138 28.72 -4.82 -0.92
C ARG A 138 28.09 -5.73 0.12
N ILE A 139 26.79 -6.00 0.05
CA ILE A 139 26.09 -6.89 0.98
C ILE A 139 26.65 -8.32 0.88
N THR A 140 26.83 -8.84 -0.33
CA THR A 140 27.30 -10.21 -0.54
C THR A 140 28.71 -10.45 -0.01
N ASN A 141 29.58 -9.45 -0.09
CA ASN A 141 30.98 -9.57 0.34
C ASN A 141 31.22 -9.12 1.80
N ALA A 142 30.21 -8.58 2.49
CA ALA A 142 30.34 -8.08 3.85
C ALA A 142 30.22 -9.21 4.89
N THR A 143 31.10 -9.18 5.89
CA THR A 143 31.06 -10.06 7.07
C THR A 143 30.75 -9.30 8.36
N GLU A 144 30.80 -7.97 8.33
CA GLU A 144 30.51 -7.11 9.46
C GLU A 144 29.00 -6.86 9.59
N PRO A 145 28.38 -7.09 10.77
CA PRO A 145 26.95 -6.92 10.96
C PRO A 145 26.42 -5.51 10.63
N GLU A 146 27.16 -4.46 11.00
CA GLU A 146 26.76 -3.08 10.73
C GLU A 146 26.80 -2.76 9.23
N THR A 147 27.82 -3.25 8.53
CA THR A 147 27.95 -3.10 7.07
C THR A 147 26.81 -3.81 6.33
N LEU A 148 26.41 -5.00 6.80
CA LEU A 148 25.24 -5.73 6.27
C LEU A 148 23.93 -4.95 6.50
N LEU A 149 23.71 -4.42 7.71
CA LEU A 149 22.53 -3.63 8.06
C LEU A 149 22.41 -2.39 7.18
N LYS A 150 23.45 -1.55 7.15
CA LYS A 150 23.50 -0.33 6.32
C LYS A 150 23.35 -0.66 4.83
N GLY A 151 23.92 -1.77 4.39
CA GLY A 151 23.75 -2.28 3.03
C GLY A 151 22.28 -2.56 2.69
N CYS A 152 21.58 -3.29 3.57
CA CYS A 152 20.18 -3.64 3.38
C CYS A 152 19.25 -2.43 3.47
N GLU A 153 19.49 -1.50 4.40
CA GLU A 153 18.71 -0.25 4.51
C GLU A 153 18.85 0.57 3.23
N ALA A 154 20.07 0.80 2.75
CA ALA A 154 20.30 1.51 1.49
C ALA A 154 19.63 0.83 0.28
N LEU A 155 19.62 -0.51 0.23
CA LEU A 155 18.96 -1.26 -0.83
C LEU A 155 17.43 -1.09 -0.78
N LEU A 156 16.85 -1.16 0.41
CA LEU A 156 15.42 -0.99 0.63
C LEU A 156 14.97 0.44 0.30
N ASP A 157 15.71 1.45 0.76
CA ASP A 157 15.41 2.86 0.51
C ASP A 157 15.46 3.18 -0.99
N ALA A 158 16.49 2.71 -1.69
CA ALA A 158 16.64 2.94 -3.12
C ALA A 158 15.54 2.22 -3.93
N THR A 159 15.12 1.03 -3.48
CA THR A 159 14.00 0.30 -4.10
C THR A 159 12.66 0.97 -3.80
N HIS A 160 12.46 1.46 -2.58
CA HIS A 160 11.26 2.20 -2.17
C HIS A 160 11.09 3.47 -3.00
N ALA A 161 12.15 4.25 -3.16
CA ALA A 161 12.16 5.45 -4.00
C ALA A 161 11.81 5.15 -5.47
N LEU A 162 12.33 4.05 -6.03
CA LEU A 162 11.99 3.61 -7.39
C LEU A 162 10.50 3.28 -7.54
N LEU A 163 9.92 2.55 -6.58
CA LEU A 163 8.50 2.18 -6.60
C LEU A 163 7.58 3.39 -6.37
N LEU A 164 7.98 4.33 -5.51
CA LEU A 164 7.26 5.60 -5.32
C LEU A 164 7.24 6.44 -6.60
N ALA A 165 8.39 6.55 -7.28
CA ALA A 165 8.47 7.26 -8.55
C ALA A 165 7.54 6.65 -9.60
N ALA A 166 7.49 5.31 -9.68
CA ALA A 166 6.60 4.61 -10.59
C ALA A 166 5.12 4.77 -10.22
N GLN A 167 4.77 4.76 -8.94
CA GLN A 167 3.39 5.05 -8.48
C GLN A 167 2.93 6.43 -8.91
N ARG A 168 3.80 7.44 -8.80
CA ARG A 168 3.50 8.81 -9.23
C ARG A 168 3.25 8.92 -10.74
N GLN A 169 3.90 8.08 -11.55
CA GLN A 169 3.66 8.01 -13.00
C GLN A 169 2.29 7.39 -13.35
N LEU A 170 1.63 6.73 -12.40
CA LEU A 170 0.31 6.12 -12.56
C LEU A 170 -0.84 7.04 -12.08
N ALA A 171 -0.54 8.32 -11.85
CA ALA A 171 -1.54 9.31 -11.47
C ALA A 171 -2.69 9.35 -12.49
N ASP A 172 -3.92 9.32 -11.99
CA ASP A 172 -5.13 9.46 -12.79
C ASP A 172 -5.61 10.93 -12.76
N PRO A 173 -5.44 11.69 -13.85
CA PRO A 173 -5.82 13.10 -13.89
C PRO A 173 -7.34 13.33 -13.93
N SER A 174 -8.15 12.28 -14.09
CA SER A 174 -9.61 12.38 -14.12
C SER A 174 -10.26 12.40 -12.74
N VAL A 175 -9.47 12.15 -11.69
CA VAL A 175 -9.96 12.10 -10.31
C VAL A 175 -10.36 13.50 -9.86
N THR A 176 -11.54 13.59 -9.25
CA THR A 176 -12.09 14.80 -8.64
C THR A 176 -12.34 14.56 -7.15
N TYR A 177 -12.54 15.66 -6.40
CA TYR A 177 -13.00 15.57 -5.02
C TYR A 177 -14.32 14.79 -4.88
N ALA A 178 -15.26 14.96 -5.81
CA ALA A 178 -16.51 14.20 -5.81
C ALA A 178 -16.28 12.69 -5.96
N THR A 179 -15.27 12.27 -6.73
CA THR A 179 -14.93 10.83 -6.84
C THR A 179 -14.11 10.31 -5.67
N ALA A 180 -13.26 11.16 -5.06
CA ALA A 180 -12.38 10.76 -3.96
C ALA A 180 -13.08 10.78 -2.59
N LEU A 181 -13.99 11.74 -2.37
CA LEU A 181 -14.69 11.98 -1.11
C LEU A 181 -16.20 11.75 -1.20
N GLY A 182 -16.70 11.25 -2.34
CA GLY A 182 -18.10 11.19 -2.74
C GLY A 182 -19.09 11.04 -1.58
N ALA A 183 -19.12 9.87 -0.95
CA ALA A 183 -19.98 9.56 0.21
C ALA A 183 -19.21 9.51 1.54
N GLY A 184 -18.03 10.13 1.61
CA GLY A 184 -17.16 10.05 2.78
C GLY A 184 -17.58 10.96 3.95
N TYR A 185 -18.30 12.06 3.67
CA TYR A 185 -18.65 13.03 4.72
C TYR A 185 -19.43 12.45 5.90
N PRO A 186 -20.48 11.61 5.71
CA PRO A 186 -21.18 10.99 6.84
C PRO A 186 -20.28 10.20 7.79
N GLU A 187 -19.27 9.50 7.27
CA GLU A 187 -18.30 8.75 8.08
C GLU A 187 -17.37 9.70 8.85
N LEU A 188 -16.81 10.71 8.16
CA LEU A 188 -15.96 11.74 8.77
C LEU A 188 -16.72 12.54 9.85
N LYS A 189 -18.01 12.81 9.62
CA LYS A 189 -18.90 13.45 10.61
C LYS A 189 -19.10 12.56 11.83
N GLY A 190 -19.26 11.25 11.62
CA GLY A 190 -19.31 10.26 12.70
C GLY A 190 -18.04 10.25 13.54
N ASP A 191 -16.86 10.29 12.91
CA ASP A 191 -15.58 10.38 13.62
C ASP A 191 -15.48 11.66 14.46
N LEU A 192 -15.87 12.81 13.90
CA LEU A 192 -15.91 14.08 14.63
C LEU A 192 -16.87 14.02 15.83
N GLN A 193 -18.05 13.41 15.68
CA GLN A 193 -19.00 13.22 16.79
C GLN A 193 -18.41 12.32 17.89
N HIS A 194 -17.72 11.24 17.53
CA HIS A 194 -17.04 10.39 18.49
C HIS A 194 -15.88 11.14 19.19
N MET A 195 -15.20 12.05 18.50
CA MET A 195 -14.19 12.91 19.12
C MET A 195 -14.81 13.85 20.16
N LEU A 196 -15.95 14.48 19.86
CA LEU A 196 -16.67 15.33 20.82
C LEU A 196 -17.06 14.53 22.08
N LEU A 197 -17.60 13.32 21.90
CA LEU A 197 -17.93 12.42 23.01
C LEU A 197 -16.69 11.98 23.80
N ALA A 198 -15.56 11.77 23.14
CA ALA A 198 -14.30 11.47 23.81
C ALA A 198 -13.78 12.67 24.63
N CYS A 199 -13.99 13.90 24.16
CA CYS A 199 -13.70 15.11 24.92
C CYS A 199 -14.56 15.20 26.18
N GLU A 200 -15.87 14.96 26.09
CA GLU A 200 -16.78 14.94 27.25
C GLU A 200 -16.39 13.90 28.30
N ARG A 201 -15.84 12.76 27.84
CA ARG A 201 -15.37 11.66 28.71
C ARG A 201 -13.94 11.83 29.19
N HIS A 202 -13.24 12.87 28.74
CA HIS A 202 -11.79 13.05 28.93
C HIS A 202 -10.96 11.80 28.48
N ASP A 203 -11.46 11.06 27.48
CA ASP A 203 -10.84 9.84 26.97
C ASP A 203 -9.76 10.18 25.93
N ARG A 204 -8.56 10.44 26.43
CA ARG A 204 -7.39 10.74 25.58
C ARG A 204 -7.04 9.60 24.63
N PHE A 205 -7.26 8.35 25.03
CA PHE A 205 -6.91 7.19 24.20
C PHE A 205 -7.82 7.13 22.97
N ALA A 206 -9.14 7.23 23.16
CA ALA A 206 -10.08 7.31 22.06
C ALA A 206 -9.81 8.53 21.17
N LEU A 207 -9.59 9.69 21.78
CA LEU A 207 -9.39 10.96 21.07
C LEU A 207 -8.16 10.93 20.15
N LYS A 208 -7.01 10.44 20.62
CA LYS A 208 -5.80 10.33 19.79
C LYS A 208 -6.01 9.40 18.60
N ARG A 209 -6.65 8.24 18.81
CA ARG A 209 -6.90 7.27 17.74
C ARG A 209 -7.82 7.85 16.66
N LEU A 210 -8.93 8.46 17.07
CA LEU A 210 -9.89 9.09 16.17
C LEU A 210 -9.25 10.24 15.38
N LEU A 211 -8.45 11.08 16.05
CA LEU A 211 -7.75 12.17 15.40
C LEU A 211 -6.79 11.69 14.29
N VAL A 212 -5.97 10.68 14.59
CA VAL A 212 -5.02 10.13 13.61
C VAL A 212 -5.77 9.51 12.42
N SER A 213 -6.87 8.80 12.68
CA SER A 213 -7.73 8.22 11.65
C SER A 213 -8.32 9.31 10.74
N LEU A 214 -8.94 10.33 11.33
CA LEU A 214 -9.55 11.45 10.59
C LEU A 214 -8.52 12.16 9.71
N TYR A 215 -7.35 12.47 10.26
CA TYR A 215 -6.27 13.14 9.51
C TYR A 215 -5.73 12.27 8.38
N HIS A 216 -5.57 10.97 8.64
CA HIS A 216 -5.09 10.02 7.63
C HIS A 216 -6.06 9.92 6.45
N GLU A 217 -7.35 9.71 6.72
CA GLU A 217 -8.37 9.56 5.67
C GLU A 217 -8.53 10.86 4.85
N LEU A 218 -8.57 12.02 5.51
CA LEU A 218 -8.65 13.31 4.81
C LEU A 218 -7.40 13.58 3.98
N ALA A 219 -6.20 13.33 4.53
CA ALA A 219 -4.96 13.51 3.80
C ALA A 219 -4.89 12.62 2.56
N LEU A 220 -5.28 11.35 2.69
CA LEU A 220 -5.30 10.40 1.58
C LEU A 220 -6.29 10.86 0.50
N ALA A 221 -7.53 11.19 0.88
CA ALA A 221 -8.57 11.54 -0.06
C ALA A 221 -8.30 12.88 -0.77
N ILE A 222 -7.81 13.89 -0.04
CA ILE A 222 -7.42 15.18 -0.59
C ILE A 222 -6.23 15.01 -1.55
N ALA A 223 -5.19 14.27 -1.14
CA ALA A 223 -4.05 14.04 -2.02
C ALA A 223 -4.44 13.27 -3.28
N TYR A 224 -5.34 12.29 -3.18
CA TYR A 224 -5.85 11.57 -4.34
C TYR A 224 -6.63 12.49 -5.29
N ALA A 225 -7.51 13.35 -4.76
CA ALA A 225 -8.25 14.33 -5.54
C ALA A 225 -7.36 15.37 -6.24
N GLU A 226 -6.23 15.75 -5.62
CA GLU A 226 -5.36 16.80 -6.14
C GLU A 226 -4.29 16.29 -7.10
N THR A 227 -3.82 15.07 -6.88
CA THR A 227 -2.66 14.52 -7.60
C THR A 227 -3.01 13.35 -8.51
N GLY A 228 -4.19 12.75 -8.36
CA GLY A 228 -4.56 11.51 -9.04
C GLY A 228 -3.82 10.28 -8.54
N ILE A 229 -2.92 10.41 -7.56
CA ILE A 229 -2.09 9.32 -7.05
C ILE A 229 -2.86 8.54 -5.98
N ARG A 230 -2.99 7.22 -6.18
CA ARG A 230 -3.55 6.32 -5.16
C ARG A 230 -2.48 5.92 -4.15
N TYR A 231 -2.49 6.57 -2.99
CA TYR A 231 -1.65 6.20 -1.85
C TYR A 231 -2.17 4.94 -1.16
N THR A 232 -1.26 4.15 -0.58
CA THR A 232 -1.57 2.86 0.07
C THR A 232 -0.74 2.72 1.35
N THR A 233 -0.83 1.59 2.04
CA THR A 233 0.01 1.28 3.21
C THR A 233 1.51 1.21 2.90
N PHE A 234 1.89 1.27 1.62
CA PHE A 234 3.29 1.42 1.19
C PHE A 234 3.84 2.83 1.42
N ASN A 235 2.96 3.82 1.46
CA ASN A 235 3.28 5.22 1.62
C ASN A 235 3.28 5.60 3.11
N SER A 236 4.21 6.46 3.49
CA SER A 236 4.19 7.14 4.78
C SER A 236 3.21 8.32 4.74
N LEU A 237 2.73 8.78 5.90
CA LEU A 237 1.89 9.98 5.98
C LEU A 237 2.60 11.20 5.35
N ALA A 238 3.91 11.31 5.53
CA ALA A 238 4.74 12.36 4.97
C ALA A 238 4.77 12.40 3.42
N ASP A 239 4.34 11.33 2.74
CA ASP A 239 4.28 11.31 1.28
C ASP A 239 3.10 12.13 0.72
N TYR A 240 2.05 12.37 1.49
CA TYR A 240 0.80 12.98 1.01
C TYR A 240 0.14 14.00 1.97
N GLU A 241 0.59 14.12 3.22
CA GLU A 241 -0.02 15.05 4.19
C GLU A 241 0.07 16.53 3.79
N GLN A 242 1.05 16.90 2.96
CA GLN A 242 1.26 18.28 2.51
C GLN A 242 0.03 18.86 1.82
N ASN A 243 -0.72 18.04 1.08
CA ASN A 243 -1.93 18.46 0.39
C ASN A 243 -3.03 18.85 1.40
N PHE A 244 -3.17 18.08 2.48
CA PHE A 244 -4.11 18.39 3.57
C PHE A 244 -3.68 19.61 4.38
N VAL A 245 -2.39 19.70 4.76
CA VAL A 245 -1.86 20.85 5.51
C VAL A 245 -2.06 22.15 4.73
N ALA A 246 -1.86 22.13 3.41
CA ALA A 246 -2.08 23.28 2.53
C ALA A 246 -3.54 23.78 2.51
N ARG A 247 -4.51 22.99 2.98
CA ARG A 247 -5.92 23.41 3.10
C ARG A 247 -6.24 24.20 4.36
N GLY A 248 -5.32 24.28 5.33
CA GLY A 248 -5.49 25.14 6.49
C GLY A 248 -6.63 24.72 7.42
N PHE A 249 -6.88 23.40 7.53
CA PHE A 249 -7.82 22.89 8.52
C PHE A 249 -7.38 23.23 9.96
N PRO A 250 -8.32 23.47 10.89
CA PRO A 250 -7.98 23.72 12.29
C PRO A 250 -7.09 22.62 12.88
N ALA A 251 -5.97 23.00 13.51
CA ALA A 251 -5.07 22.03 14.11
C ALA A 251 -5.65 21.45 15.41
N LEU A 252 -6.00 20.17 15.40
CA LEU A 252 -6.56 19.46 16.55
C LEU A 252 -5.51 18.77 17.43
N LEU A 253 -4.33 18.45 16.89
CA LEU A 253 -3.29 17.72 17.64
C LEU A 253 -2.72 18.50 18.84
N PRO A 254 -2.33 19.79 18.73
CA PRO A 254 -1.75 20.51 19.86
C PRO A 254 -2.62 20.51 21.13
N PRO A 255 -3.94 20.81 21.08
CA PRO A 255 -4.78 20.74 22.28
C PRO A 255 -5.02 19.31 22.80
N VAL A 256 -4.93 18.28 21.96
CA VAL A 256 -4.95 16.87 22.41
C VAL A 256 -3.67 16.52 23.18
N GLU A 257 -2.54 17.11 22.84
CA GLU A 257 -1.26 16.89 23.54
C GLU A 257 -1.26 17.54 24.92
N THR A 258 -1.79 18.77 25.02
CA THR A 258 -1.94 19.51 26.27
C THR A 258 -3.14 19.06 27.12
N GLN A 259 -3.94 18.10 26.61
CA GLN A 259 -5.16 17.58 27.27
C GLN A 259 -6.21 18.67 27.54
N ASN A 260 -6.25 19.71 26.70
CA ASN A 260 -7.27 20.75 26.77
C ASN A 260 -8.53 20.31 26.04
N PHE A 261 -9.35 19.47 26.68
CA PHE A 261 -10.53 18.86 26.06
C PHE A 261 -11.58 19.87 25.60
N GLU A 262 -11.74 21.00 26.32
CA GLU A 262 -12.63 22.08 25.92
C GLU A 262 -12.18 22.74 24.61
N GLU A 263 -10.87 22.99 24.48
CA GLU A 263 -10.30 23.53 23.25
C GLU A 263 -10.38 22.54 22.09
N VAL A 264 -10.14 21.24 22.33
CA VAL A 264 -10.33 20.22 21.30
C VAL A 264 -11.78 20.21 20.83
N HIS A 265 -12.75 20.22 21.76
CA HIS A 265 -14.17 20.22 21.44
C HIS A 265 -14.54 21.43 20.56
N ALA A 266 -14.11 22.64 20.96
CA ALA A 266 -14.34 23.86 20.17
C ALA A 266 -13.72 23.79 18.78
N ARG A 267 -12.48 23.28 18.66
CA ARG A 267 -11.81 23.15 17.37
C ARG A 267 -12.41 22.05 16.49
N CYS A 268 -12.96 20.97 17.06
CA CYS A 268 -13.69 19.94 16.30
C CYS A 268 -14.93 20.52 15.62
N LEU A 269 -15.68 21.39 16.30
CA LEU A 269 -16.83 22.07 15.69
C LEU A 269 -16.40 23.02 14.56
N ALA A 270 -15.32 23.77 14.77
CA ALA A 270 -14.76 24.63 13.72
C ALA A 270 -14.22 23.82 12.52
N PHE A 271 -13.60 22.66 12.80
CA PHE A 271 -13.11 21.74 11.78
C PHE A 271 -14.24 21.20 10.92
N ASP A 272 -15.32 20.76 11.56
CA ASP A 272 -16.52 20.27 10.87
C ASP A 272 -17.14 21.32 9.94
N ALA A 273 -17.30 22.55 10.42
CA ALA A 273 -17.84 23.65 9.62
C ALA A 273 -16.94 23.98 8.41
N HIS A 274 -15.61 23.96 8.61
CA HIS A 274 -14.65 24.15 7.52
C HIS A 274 -14.73 22.98 6.52
N LEU A 275 -14.81 21.73 7.00
CA LEU A 275 -14.93 20.55 6.15
C LEU A 275 -16.18 20.59 5.27
N GLN A 276 -17.34 20.93 5.83
CA GLN A 276 -18.58 21.07 5.06
C GLN A 276 -18.44 22.08 3.93
N THR A 277 -17.95 23.28 4.26
CA THR A 277 -17.71 24.35 3.27
C THR A 277 -16.73 23.87 2.18
N PHE A 278 -15.60 23.30 2.60
CA PHE A 278 -14.56 22.81 1.70
C PHE A 278 -15.08 21.79 0.69
N LEU A 279 -15.92 20.85 1.14
CA LEU A 279 -16.51 19.79 0.35
C LEU A 279 -17.57 20.32 -0.63
N LEU A 280 -18.47 21.19 -0.15
CA LEU A 280 -19.50 21.81 -0.99
C LEU A 280 -18.90 22.67 -2.10
N ASP A 281 -17.88 23.48 -1.81
CA ASP A 281 -17.17 24.30 -2.78
C ASP A 281 -16.51 23.46 -3.90
N ARG A 282 -16.30 22.17 -3.66
CA ARG A 282 -15.70 21.20 -4.58
C ARG A 282 -16.71 20.24 -5.20
N GLY A 283 -18.00 20.53 -5.05
CA GLY A 283 -19.08 19.73 -5.62
C GLY A 283 -19.25 18.35 -5.00
N VAL A 284 -18.76 18.14 -3.77
CA VAL A 284 -19.00 16.89 -3.03
C VAL A 284 -20.38 16.95 -2.38
N ASN A 285 -21.17 15.90 -2.58
CA ASN A 285 -22.45 15.76 -1.91
C ASN A 285 -22.24 15.32 -0.45
N LEU A 286 -22.75 16.08 0.51
CA LEU A 286 -22.63 15.75 1.93
C LEU A 286 -23.60 14.63 2.37
N TYR A 287 -24.58 14.27 1.54
CA TYR A 287 -25.66 13.32 1.89
C TYR A 287 -26.38 13.70 3.20
N THR A 288 -26.55 15.00 3.41
CA THR A 288 -27.35 15.57 4.49
C THR A 288 -28.77 15.76 4.01
N PHE A 289 -29.73 15.15 4.71
CA PHE A 289 -31.16 15.26 4.43
C PHE A 289 -31.83 15.98 5.59
N ALA A 290 -32.62 17.01 5.30
CA ALA A 290 -33.37 17.75 6.31
C ALA A 290 -34.54 16.93 6.84
N THR A 291 -35.05 15.97 6.05
CA THR A 291 -36.20 15.14 6.42
C THR A 291 -36.01 13.67 6.05
N LEU A 292 -36.76 12.79 6.74
CA LEU A 292 -36.83 11.38 6.40
C LEU A 292 -37.36 11.17 4.97
N GLU A 293 -38.24 12.06 4.50
CA GLU A 293 -38.81 11.97 3.16
C GLU A 293 -37.77 12.24 2.07
N GLU A 294 -36.91 13.25 2.26
CA GLU A 294 -35.77 13.51 1.37
C GLU A 294 -34.81 12.31 1.30
N LEU A 295 -34.53 11.68 2.45
CA LEU A 295 -33.73 10.45 2.48
C LEU A 295 -34.42 9.31 1.71
N ARG A 296 -35.73 9.12 1.87
CA ARG A 296 -36.48 8.07 1.16
C ARG A 296 -36.48 8.29 -0.35
N GLN A 297 -36.65 9.54 -0.78
CA GLN A 297 -36.58 9.91 -2.20
C GLN A 297 -35.20 9.61 -2.78
N HIS A 298 -34.14 9.96 -2.06
CA HIS A 298 -32.77 9.66 -2.46
C HIS A 298 -32.50 8.16 -2.58
N LEU A 299 -33.05 7.35 -1.67
CA LEU A 299 -32.92 5.89 -1.68
C LEU A 299 -33.90 5.17 -2.63
N ALA A 300 -34.75 5.92 -3.35
CA ALA A 300 -35.81 5.39 -4.20
C ALA A 300 -36.73 4.37 -3.48
N LEU A 301 -37.00 4.60 -2.19
CA LEU A 301 -37.88 3.72 -1.40
C LEU A 301 -39.36 4.04 -1.69
N PRO A 302 -40.23 3.02 -1.80
CA PRO A 302 -41.66 3.25 -2.03
C PRO A 302 -42.28 4.05 -0.88
N THR A 303 -43.11 5.03 -1.22
CA THR A 303 -43.84 5.85 -0.25
C THR A 303 -44.77 4.95 0.57
N ARG A 304 -44.70 4.98 1.91
CA ARG A 304 -45.63 4.20 2.73
C ARG A 304 -47.03 4.80 2.55
N GLU A 305 -47.89 4.11 1.80
CA GLU A 305 -49.33 4.34 1.88
C GLU A 305 -49.74 4.12 3.34
N ARG A 306 -50.37 5.14 3.94
CA ARG A 306 -50.89 5.05 5.31
C ARG A 306 -51.97 3.98 5.34
N ILE A 307 -51.75 2.92 6.12
CA ILE A 307 -52.79 1.99 6.59
C ILE A 307 -53.60 2.70 7.67
#